data_AF-Q2JTE5-F1
#
_entry.id   AF-Q2JTE5-F1
#
_cell.length_a   1.000
_cell.length_b   1.000
_cell.length_c   1.000
_cell.angle_alpha   90.00
_cell.angle_beta   90.00
_cell.angle_gamma   90.00
#
_symmetry.space_group_name_H-M   'P 1'
#
loop_
_entity.id
_entity.type
_entity.pdbx_description
1 polymer ?
#
loop_
_entity_poly.entity_id
_entity_poly.type
_entity_poly.pdbx_seq_one_letter_code
_entity_poly.pdbx_strand_id
1 'polypeptide(L)'
;MPRRTPLPARRDPLPDRVSGTESSRATRTESSDPTPEQRILGLDPGLGTVGFGCILAGAGGLRSLDYGVISTPGEQSIPERLQTLYEDLKELLRQFQPHQVGLEKLFFYKMGNTIPIAQARGVILLVLAQYHLVPVEFTPAQVKQSLTGYGRADKQAVQAAVARELNLPSLPRPDDAADALAIAITLWHHRFA
;
A
#
# COMPACT_ATOMS: atom_id res chain seq x y z
N MET A 1 21.51 24.91 21.21
CA MET A 1 21.24 23.45 21.28
C MET A 1 20.04 23.23 22.21
N PRO A 2 18.84 22.91 21.70
CA PRO A 2 17.65 22.76 22.55
C PRO A 2 17.73 21.45 23.35
N ARG A 3 17.46 21.56 24.66
CA ARG A 3 17.50 20.45 25.63
C ARG A 3 16.30 19.52 25.39
N ARG A 4 16.57 18.22 25.22
CA ARG A 4 15.54 17.17 25.12
C ARG A 4 14.89 16.93 26.49
N THR A 5 13.56 16.97 26.55
CA THR A 5 12.75 16.57 27.71
C THR A 5 12.74 15.04 27.84
N PRO A 6 12.83 14.44 29.05
CA PRO A 6 12.77 12.98 29.20
C PRO A 6 11.33 12.46 29.15
N LEU A 7 11.10 11.30 28.53
CA LEU A 7 9.82 10.56 28.60
C LEU A 7 9.59 9.99 30.01
N PRO A 8 8.33 9.88 30.49
CA PRO A 8 8.03 9.24 31.77
C PRO A 8 8.20 7.71 31.72
N ALA A 9 8.70 7.16 32.83
CA ALA A 9 9.06 5.76 33.03
C ALA A 9 7.84 4.81 33.08
N ARG A 10 8.11 3.56 32.67
CA ARG A 10 7.20 2.40 32.70
C ARG A 10 6.72 2.08 34.13
N ARG A 11 5.46 1.66 34.27
CA ARG A 11 4.93 1.04 35.50
C ARG A 11 4.84 -0.47 35.30
N ASP A 12 5.40 -1.21 36.25
CA ASP A 12 5.29 -2.67 36.40
C ASP A 12 4.02 -3.07 37.20
N PRO A 13 3.60 -4.36 37.16
CA PRO A 13 2.22 -4.81 37.37
C PRO A 13 1.97 -5.49 38.73
N LEU A 14 0.70 -5.77 39.08
CA LEU A 14 0.30 -6.77 40.12
C LEU A 14 -1.25 -6.95 40.18
N PRO A 15 -1.82 -8.02 40.80
CA PRO A 15 -1.66 -9.47 40.59
C PRO A 15 -3.00 -10.21 40.29
N ASP A 16 -2.88 -11.53 40.07
CA ASP A 16 -3.94 -12.54 39.87
C ASP A 16 -4.90 -12.75 41.05
N ARG A 17 -6.18 -13.06 40.73
CA ARG A 17 -7.06 -13.91 41.56
C ARG A 17 -7.99 -14.80 40.71
N VAL A 18 -8.30 -15.95 41.30
CA VAL A 18 -8.69 -17.22 40.68
C VAL A 18 -10.20 -17.51 40.81
N SER A 19 -10.72 -18.24 39.81
CA SER A 19 -11.86 -19.18 39.76
C SER A 19 -13.30 -18.75 40.13
N GLY A 20 -14.21 -19.01 39.19
CA GLY A 20 -15.64 -19.19 39.41
C GLY A 20 -16.30 -19.81 38.17
N THR A 21 -16.76 -21.04 38.31
CA THR A 21 -17.50 -21.88 37.35
C THR A 21 -18.84 -21.27 36.93
N GLU A 22 -19.23 -21.39 35.65
CA GLU A 22 -20.35 -22.24 35.22
C GLU A 22 -20.65 -22.10 33.72
N SER A 23 -20.90 -23.27 33.13
CA SER A 23 -21.27 -23.50 31.74
C SER A 23 -22.71 -23.05 31.50
N SER A 24 -22.89 -22.05 30.64
CA SER A 24 -24.17 -21.76 29.99
C SER A 24 -23.96 -21.74 28.49
N ARG A 25 -24.33 -22.86 27.88
CA ARG A 25 -24.32 -23.14 26.44
C ARG A 25 -25.36 -22.26 25.75
N ALA A 26 -25.05 -20.99 25.56
CA ALA A 26 -25.73 -20.13 24.62
C ALA A 26 -25.18 -20.43 23.22
N THR A 27 -26.04 -20.98 22.36
CA THR A 27 -25.87 -21.03 20.92
C THR A 27 -25.36 -19.69 20.41
N ARG A 28 -24.06 -19.62 20.10
CA ARG A 28 -23.50 -18.52 19.32
C ARG A 28 -24.09 -18.66 17.92
N THR A 29 -25.11 -17.87 17.65
CA THR A 29 -25.45 -17.48 16.28
C THR A 29 -24.14 -16.97 15.68
N GLU A 30 -23.63 -17.66 14.67
CA GLU A 30 -22.50 -17.18 13.87
C GLU A 30 -22.85 -15.77 13.41
N SER A 31 -22.14 -14.78 13.96
CA SER A 31 -22.32 -13.39 13.58
C SER A 31 -21.96 -13.28 12.11
N SER A 32 -22.97 -13.13 11.26
CA SER A 32 -22.88 -12.85 9.83
C SER A 32 -22.40 -11.43 9.56
N ASP A 33 -21.49 -10.91 10.38
CA ASP A 33 -20.89 -9.61 10.10
C ASP A 33 -20.00 -9.81 8.89
N PRO A 34 -20.29 -9.14 7.76
CA PRO A 34 -19.41 -9.21 6.60
C PRO A 34 -18.04 -8.73 7.05
N THR A 35 -17.01 -9.49 6.70
CA THR A 35 -15.62 -9.10 6.94
C THR A 35 -15.46 -7.65 6.47
N PRO A 36 -15.05 -6.71 7.35
CA PRO A 36 -15.07 -5.29 7.01
C PRO A 36 -14.22 -5.05 5.77
N GLU A 37 -14.77 -4.33 4.80
CA GLU A 37 -14.09 -4.05 3.54
C GLU A 37 -12.77 -3.29 3.82
N GLN A 38 -11.67 -3.84 3.33
CA GLN A 38 -10.34 -3.30 3.51
C GLN A 38 -9.94 -2.45 2.30
N ARG A 39 -9.67 -1.18 2.54
CA ARG A 39 -8.99 -0.30 1.58
C ARG A 39 -7.50 -0.60 1.54
N ILE A 40 -6.98 -0.95 0.37
CA ILE A 40 -5.58 -1.28 0.14
C ILE A 40 -5.04 -0.35 -0.94
N LEU A 41 -3.92 0.30 -0.67
CA LEU A 41 -3.26 1.20 -1.61
C LEU A 41 -1.99 0.56 -2.14
N GLY A 42 -1.83 0.50 -3.46
CA GLY A 42 -0.55 0.21 -4.11
C GLY A 42 0.08 1.50 -4.60
N LEU A 43 1.41 1.55 -4.52
CA LEU A 43 2.23 2.68 -4.96
C LEU A 43 3.39 2.16 -5.83
N ASP A 44 3.58 2.79 -6.99
CA ASP A 44 4.68 2.54 -7.92
C ASP A 44 5.61 3.77 -7.99
N PRO A 45 6.75 3.76 -7.27
CA PRO A 45 7.58 4.96 -7.09
C PRO A 45 8.41 5.34 -8.33
N GLY A 46 8.25 6.58 -8.79
CA GLY A 46 9.18 7.25 -9.70
C GLY A 46 9.45 8.70 -9.28
N LEU A 47 10.45 9.35 -9.89
CA LEU A 47 10.70 10.78 -9.65
C LEU A 47 9.73 11.66 -10.45
N GLY A 48 9.49 11.36 -11.73
CA GLY A 48 8.56 12.10 -12.60
C GLY A 48 7.11 11.77 -12.31
N THR A 49 6.85 10.48 -12.14
CA THR A 49 5.50 9.94 -12.02
C THR A 49 5.53 8.92 -10.89
N VAL A 50 4.59 9.02 -9.96
CA VAL A 50 4.31 7.97 -8.96
C VAL A 50 2.92 7.42 -9.26
N GLY A 51 2.84 6.15 -9.64
CA GLY A 51 1.58 5.46 -9.83
C GLY A 51 0.90 5.19 -8.49
N PHE A 52 -0.42 5.34 -8.43
CA PHE A 52 -1.23 4.90 -7.29
C PHE A 52 -2.45 4.13 -7.76
N GLY A 53 -2.86 3.15 -6.94
CA GLY A 53 -4.08 2.39 -7.15
C GLY A 53 -4.68 1.98 -5.82
N CYS A 54 -5.90 2.43 -5.53
CA CYS A 54 -6.62 2.06 -4.32
C CYS A 54 -7.73 1.06 -4.68
N ILE A 55 -7.77 -0.06 -3.96
CA ILE A 55 -8.77 -1.10 -4.10
C ILE A 55 -9.54 -1.28 -2.79
N LEU A 56 -10.77 -1.74 -2.90
CA LEU A 56 -11.61 -2.21 -1.82
C LEU A 56 -11.67 -3.74 -1.89
N ALA A 57 -11.29 -4.40 -0.80
CA ALA A 57 -11.25 -5.86 -0.69
C ALA A 57 -12.20 -6.34 0.41
N GLY A 58 -13.12 -7.24 0.09
CA GLY A 58 -14.07 -7.76 1.07
C GLY A 58 -14.70 -9.08 0.62
N ALA A 59 -15.79 -9.48 1.26
CA ALA A 59 -16.51 -10.72 0.94
C ALA A 59 -17.01 -10.78 -0.52
N GLY A 60 -17.27 -9.62 -1.13
CA GLY A 60 -17.69 -9.50 -2.53
C GLY A 60 -16.56 -9.52 -3.56
N GLY A 61 -15.32 -9.79 -3.15
CA GLY A 61 -14.14 -9.74 -4.01
C GLY A 61 -13.45 -8.38 -4.01
N LEU A 62 -12.72 -8.10 -5.09
CA LEU A 62 -11.93 -6.88 -5.27
C LEU A 62 -12.66 -5.88 -6.18
N ARG A 63 -12.59 -4.59 -5.83
CA ARG A 63 -13.06 -3.49 -6.67
C ARG A 63 -12.06 -2.34 -6.64
N SER A 64 -11.86 -1.66 -7.77
CA SER A 64 -11.12 -0.40 -7.79
C SER A 64 -11.93 0.70 -7.10
N LEU A 65 -11.31 1.43 -6.18
CA LEU A 65 -11.87 2.68 -5.67
C LEU A 65 -11.47 3.84 -6.58
N ASP A 66 -10.17 3.98 -6.84
CA ASP A 66 -9.62 4.99 -7.73
C ASP A 66 -8.15 4.64 -8.06
N TYR A 67 -7.62 5.21 -9.14
CA TYR A 67 -6.23 5.03 -9.53
C TYR A 67 -5.78 6.17 -10.44
N GLY A 68 -4.48 6.42 -10.46
CA GLY A 68 -3.91 7.50 -11.24
C GLY A 68 -2.42 7.66 -10.98
N VAL A 69 -1.94 8.89 -11.19
CA VAL A 69 -0.54 9.24 -10.97
C VAL A 69 -0.41 10.56 -10.25
N ILE A 70 0.60 10.66 -9.40
CA ILE A 70 1.15 11.93 -8.93
C ILE A 70 2.26 12.31 -9.93
N SER A 71 2.12 13.46 -10.59
CA SER A 71 3.06 13.91 -11.63
C SER A 71 3.84 15.13 -11.15
N THR A 72 5.17 15.06 -11.20
CA THR A 72 6.05 16.19 -10.90
C THR A 72 6.76 16.65 -12.19
N PRO A 73 6.51 17.89 -12.66
CA PRO A 73 7.12 18.40 -13.89
C PRO A 73 8.65 18.36 -13.88
N GLY A 74 9.25 18.04 -15.02
CA GLY A 74 10.71 17.89 -15.15
C GLY A 74 11.48 19.21 -15.09
N GLU A 75 10.81 20.31 -15.39
CA GLU A 75 11.33 21.68 -15.40
C GLU A 75 11.57 22.23 -13.98
N GLN A 76 10.94 21.61 -12.98
CA GLN A 76 11.10 21.98 -11.57
C GLN A 76 12.40 21.44 -10.97
N SER A 77 12.93 22.15 -9.99
CA SER A 77 14.06 21.67 -9.20
C SER A 77 13.66 20.43 -8.38
N ILE A 78 14.64 19.59 -8.04
CA ILE A 78 14.40 18.39 -7.22
C ILE A 78 13.65 18.70 -5.91
N PRO A 79 14.02 19.73 -5.11
CA PRO A 79 13.28 20.07 -3.90
C PRO A 79 11.80 20.38 -4.13
N GLU A 80 11.47 21.14 -5.18
CA GLU A 80 10.08 21.49 -5.54
C GLU A 80 9.26 20.25 -5.93
N ARG A 81 9.89 19.34 -6.67
CA ARG A 81 9.27 18.06 -7.07
C ARG A 81 9.01 17.17 -5.86
N LEU A 82 9.96 17.09 -4.94
CA LEU A 82 9.80 16.34 -3.68
C LEU A 82 8.73 16.95 -2.78
N GLN A 83 8.61 18.29 -2.76
CA GLN A 83 7.52 18.97 -2.05
C GLN A 83 6.15 18.66 -2.66
N THR A 84 6.04 18.69 -3.99
CA THR A 84 4.80 18.34 -4.70
C THR A 84 4.39 16.90 -4.38
N LEU A 85 5.33 15.95 -4.49
CA LEU A 85 5.09 14.56 -4.11
C LEU A 85 4.64 14.40 -2.66
N TYR A 86 5.25 15.14 -1.73
CA TYR A 86 4.89 15.11 -0.32
C TYR A 86 3.43 15.55 -0.08
N GLU A 87 3.03 16.70 -0.62
CA GLU A 87 1.69 17.23 -0.41
C GLU A 87 0.61 16.38 -1.10
N ASP A 88 0.85 15.96 -2.33
CA ASP A 88 -0.11 15.17 -3.10
C ASP A 88 -0.32 13.77 -2.48
N LEU A 89 0.77 13.12 -2.03
CA LEU A 89 0.65 11.83 -1.35
C LEU A 89 -0.08 11.96 -0.01
N LYS A 90 0.16 13.04 0.73
CA LYS A 90 -0.52 13.31 1.99
C LYS A 90 -2.02 13.50 1.79
N GLU A 91 -2.41 14.24 0.76
CA GLU A 91 -3.81 14.43 0.38
C GLU A 91 -4.44 13.09 -0.04
N LEU A 92 -3.74 12.30 -0.85
CA LEU A 92 -4.17 10.97 -1.26
C LEU A 92 -4.44 10.05 -0.06
N LEU A 93 -3.53 9.99 0.91
CA LEU A 93 -3.71 9.19 2.12
C LEU A 93 -4.87 9.70 3.00
N ARG A 94 -5.11 11.02 3.01
CA ARG A 94 -6.23 11.63 3.72
C ARG A 94 -7.56 11.26 3.06
N GLN A 95 -7.63 11.24 1.73
CA GLN A 95 -8.81 10.89 0.96
C GLN A 95 -9.15 9.41 1.06
N PHE A 96 -8.18 8.53 0.78
CA PHE A 96 -8.46 7.09 0.73
C PHE A 96 -8.44 6.41 2.09
N GLN A 97 -7.73 6.97 3.09
CA GLN A 97 -7.55 6.34 4.41
C GLN A 97 -7.30 4.82 4.31
N PRO A 98 -6.23 4.39 3.62
CA PRO A 98 -5.96 2.98 3.40
C PRO A 98 -5.60 2.28 4.72
N HIS A 99 -5.93 1.00 4.81
CA HIS A 99 -5.57 0.16 5.95
C HIS A 99 -4.21 -0.52 5.76
N GLN A 100 -3.83 -0.74 4.50
CA GLN A 100 -2.57 -1.37 4.12
C GLN A 100 -2.01 -0.69 2.87
N VAL A 101 -0.68 -0.70 2.76
CA VAL A 101 0.02 -0.12 1.61
C VAL A 101 1.04 -1.12 1.04
N GLY A 102 1.03 -1.29 -0.27
CA GLY A 102 2.03 -2.03 -1.02
C GLY A 102 2.94 -1.09 -1.81
N LEU A 103 4.21 -1.43 -1.93
CA LEU A 103 5.19 -0.70 -2.74
C LEU A 103 5.91 -1.62 -3.71
N GLU A 104 6.27 -1.09 -4.89
CA GLU A 104 7.26 -1.75 -5.74
C GLU A 104 8.64 -1.73 -5.05
N LYS A 105 9.31 -2.88 -5.02
CA LYS A 105 10.68 -3.00 -4.53
C LYS A 105 11.65 -2.51 -5.59
N LEU A 106 12.32 -1.39 -5.30
CA LEU A 106 13.34 -0.84 -6.19
C LEU A 106 14.67 -1.61 -6.08
N PHE A 107 15.23 -1.99 -7.23
CA PHE A 107 16.56 -2.58 -7.34
C PHE A 107 17.55 -1.59 -7.96
N PHE A 108 18.52 -1.15 -7.18
CA PHE A 108 19.51 -0.17 -7.63
C PHE A 108 20.78 -0.87 -8.11
N TYR A 109 20.97 -1.01 -9.42
CA TYR A 109 22.16 -1.64 -10.01
C TYR A 109 23.17 -0.64 -10.64
N LYS A 110 22.80 0.62 -10.92
CA LYS A 110 23.72 1.65 -11.47
C LYS A 110 23.43 3.06 -10.93
N MET A 111 24.48 3.84 -10.68
CA MET A 111 24.49 5.03 -9.80
C MET A 111 24.17 6.39 -10.45
N GLY A 112 23.66 6.45 -11.69
CA GLY A 112 23.38 7.73 -12.36
C GLY A 112 22.04 8.37 -11.98
N ASN A 113 20.93 7.70 -12.34
CA ASN A 113 19.56 8.21 -12.16
C ASN A 113 18.87 7.68 -10.89
N THR A 114 19.61 6.97 -10.06
CA THR A 114 19.10 6.29 -8.86
C THR A 114 18.86 7.26 -7.70
N ILE A 115 19.70 8.29 -7.55
CA ILE A 115 19.63 9.20 -6.39
C ILE A 115 18.29 9.95 -6.32
N PRO A 116 17.79 10.58 -7.41
CA PRO A 116 16.50 11.25 -7.36
C PRO A 116 15.33 10.32 -7.02
N ILE A 117 15.33 9.10 -7.57
CA ILE A 117 14.30 8.09 -7.28
C ILE A 117 14.38 7.67 -5.80
N ALA A 118 15.59 7.48 -5.26
CA ALA A 118 15.79 7.18 -3.84
C ALA A 118 15.31 8.33 -2.93
N GLN A 119 15.47 9.59 -3.34
CA GLN A 119 14.92 10.74 -2.62
C GLN A 119 13.39 10.75 -2.63
N ALA A 120 12.76 10.52 -3.79
CA ALA A 120 11.31 10.41 -3.91
C ALA A 120 10.76 9.26 -3.03
N ARG A 121 11.42 8.10 -3.06
CA ARG A 121 11.10 6.98 -2.15
C ARG A 121 11.25 7.38 -0.68
N GLY A 122 12.26 8.16 -0.32
CA GLY A 122 12.43 8.69 1.03
C GLY A 122 11.23 9.52 1.49
N VAL A 123 10.71 10.39 0.62
CA VAL A 123 9.49 11.17 0.88
C VAL A 123 8.27 10.26 1.04
N ILE A 124 8.09 9.29 0.15
CA ILE A 124 6.98 8.33 0.23
C ILE A 124 6.99 7.60 1.57
N LEU A 125 8.13 7.05 1.97
CA LEU A 125 8.28 6.34 3.25
C LEU A 125 8.03 7.24 4.47
N LEU A 126 8.48 8.50 4.41
CA LEU A 126 8.22 9.48 5.47
C LEU A 126 6.72 9.75 5.62
N VAL A 127 6.02 10.00 4.52
CA VAL A 127 4.57 10.29 4.55
C VAL A 127 3.80 9.07 5.04
N LEU A 128 4.13 7.86 4.56
CA LEU A 128 3.50 6.63 5.06
C LEU A 128 3.68 6.46 6.58
N ALA A 129 4.89 6.71 7.10
CA ALA A 129 5.16 6.65 8.53
C ALA A 129 4.36 7.67 9.34
N GLN A 130 4.14 8.89 8.82
CA GLN A 130 3.29 9.91 9.46
C GLN A 130 1.82 9.47 9.59
N TYR A 131 1.36 8.60 8.71
CA TYR A 131 0.02 8.00 8.73
C TYR A 131 -0.01 6.62 9.43
N HIS A 132 1.09 6.22 10.08
CA HIS A 132 1.24 4.92 10.75
C HIS A 132 1.05 3.71 9.82
N LEU A 133 1.41 3.87 8.54
CA LEU A 133 1.34 2.81 7.53
C LEU A 133 2.73 2.23 7.29
N VAL A 134 2.88 0.93 7.54
CA VAL A 134 4.10 0.19 7.21
C VAL A 134 3.90 -0.49 5.86
N PRO A 135 4.66 -0.13 4.82
CA PRO A 135 4.47 -0.71 3.51
C PRO A 135 5.02 -2.13 3.43
N VAL A 136 4.36 -2.98 2.63
CA VAL A 136 4.89 -4.27 2.20
C VAL A 136 5.47 -4.12 0.79
N GLU A 137 6.71 -4.56 0.59
CA GLU A 137 7.43 -4.37 -0.66
C GLU A 137 7.42 -5.64 -1.52
N PHE A 138 7.11 -5.49 -2.82
CA PHE A 138 7.05 -6.59 -3.77
C PHE A 138 8.01 -6.38 -4.94
N THR A 139 8.74 -7.43 -5.29
CA THR A 139 9.52 -7.47 -6.53
C THR A 139 8.62 -7.56 -7.75
N PRO A 140 9.06 -7.11 -8.94
CA PRO A 140 8.30 -7.28 -10.17
C PRO A 140 7.93 -8.74 -10.45
N ALA A 141 8.81 -9.68 -10.09
CA ALA A 141 8.55 -11.11 -10.24
C ALA A 141 7.44 -11.61 -9.29
N GLN A 142 7.37 -11.11 -8.05
CA GLN A 142 6.30 -11.45 -7.11
C GLN A 142 4.94 -10.92 -7.59
N VAL A 143 4.90 -9.69 -8.10
CA VAL A 143 3.67 -9.10 -8.67
C VAL A 143 3.18 -9.94 -9.86
N LYS A 144 4.07 -10.26 -10.80
CA LYS A 144 3.76 -11.12 -11.95
C LYS A 144 3.28 -12.51 -11.52
N GLN A 145 3.98 -13.13 -10.58
CA GLN A 145 3.63 -14.46 -10.06
C GLN A 145 2.25 -14.45 -9.40
N SER A 146 1.94 -13.42 -8.61
CA SER A 146 0.66 -13.29 -7.90
C SER A 146 -0.53 -13.15 -8.85
N LEU A 147 -0.39 -12.37 -9.93
CA LEU A 147 -1.49 -12.06 -10.85
C LEU A 147 -1.67 -13.06 -11.99
N THR A 148 -0.58 -13.70 -12.43
CA THR A 148 -0.60 -14.53 -13.64
C THR A 148 -0.23 -15.99 -13.39
N GLY A 149 0.22 -16.33 -12.18
CA GLY A 149 0.80 -17.64 -11.87
C GLY A 149 2.21 -17.86 -12.47
N TYR A 150 2.77 -16.87 -13.17
CA TYR A 150 4.08 -16.97 -13.82
C TYR A 150 4.91 -15.69 -13.65
N GLY A 151 5.97 -15.76 -12.83
CA GLY A 151 6.83 -14.61 -12.50
C GLY A 151 7.56 -13.94 -13.67
N ARG A 152 7.58 -14.55 -14.87
CA ARG A 152 8.18 -13.98 -16.09
C ARG A 152 7.14 -13.51 -17.11
N ALA A 153 5.86 -13.40 -16.72
CA ALA A 153 4.81 -12.86 -17.58
C ALA A 153 5.18 -11.48 -18.15
N ASP A 154 4.67 -11.20 -19.35
CA ASP A 154 4.81 -9.88 -19.97
C ASP A 154 3.93 -8.84 -19.25
N LYS A 155 4.20 -7.55 -19.52
CA LYS A 155 3.49 -6.44 -18.86
C LYS A 155 2.01 -6.38 -19.25
N GLN A 156 1.66 -6.75 -20.48
CA GLN A 156 0.28 -6.72 -20.95
C GLN A 156 -0.58 -7.79 -20.25
N ALA A 157 -0.03 -8.98 -20.01
CA ALA A 157 -0.68 -10.05 -19.26
C ALA A 157 -0.99 -9.61 -17.82
N VAL A 158 -0.09 -8.87 -17.17
CA VAL A 158 -0.33 -8.28 -15.85
C VAL A 158 -1.48 -7.28 -15.91
N GLN A 159 -1.48 -6.34 -16.87
CA GLN A 159 -2.55 -5.34 -17.00
C GLN A 159 -3.92 -5.99 -17.30
N ALA A 160 -3.94 -7.03 -18.14
CA ALA A 160 -5.16 -7.79 -18.41
C ALA A 160 -5.66 -8.55 -17.17
N ALA A 161 -4.74 -9.11 -16.38
CA ALA A 161 -5.09 -9.74 -15.11
C ALA A 161 -5.68 -8.71 -14.13
N VAL A 162 -5.08 -7.52 -14.00
CA VAL A 162 -5.62 -6.43 -13.16
C VAL A 162 -7.04 -6.06 -13.58
N ALA A 163 -7.29 -5.85 -14.88
CA ALA A 163 -8.61 -5.52 -15.38
C ALA A 163 -9.64 -6.63 -15.07
N ARG A 164 -9.25 -7.90 -15.20
CA ARG A 164 -10.09 -9.05 -14.87
C ARG A 164 -10.39 -9.13 -13.37
N GLU A 165 -9.38 -9.03 -12.51
CA GLU A 165 -9.55 -9.13 -11.05
C GLU A 165 -10.43 -8.00 -10.49
N LEU A 166 -10.37 -6.81 -11.08
CA LEU A 166 -11.12 -5.63 -10.65
C LEU A 166 -12.42 -5.40 -11.44
N ASN A 167 -12.75 -6.28 -12.38
CA ASN A 167 -13.88 -6.15 -13.31
C ASN A 167 -13.93 -4.79 -14.03
N LEU A 168 -12.77 -4.30 -14.49
CA LEU A 168 -12.68 -3.04 -15.24
C LEU A 168 -13.17 -3.22 -16.68
N PRO A 169 -13.86 -2.22 -17.25
CA PRO A 169 -14.37 -2.29 -18.63
C PRO A 169 -13.27 -2.22 -19.69
N SER A 170 -12.07 -1.76 -19.30
CA SER A 170 -10.90 -1.63 -20.16
C SER A 170 -9.62 -1.78 -19.34
N LEU A 171 -8.49 -1.91 -20.01
CA LEU A 171 -7.18 -1.90 -19.36
C LEU A 171 -6.99 -0.57 -18.60
N PRO A 172 -6.54 -0.59 -17.33
CA PRO A 172 -6.26 0.62 -16.59
C PRO A 172 -5.10 1.38 -17.21
N ARG A 173 -5.22 2.71 -17.25
CA ARG A 173 -4.20 3.64 -17.73
C ARG A 173 -4.11 4.84 -16.77
N PRO A 174 -2.95 5.50 -16.66
CA PRO A 174 -1.66 5.20 -17.31
C PRO A 174 -1.01 3.92 -16.78
N ASP A 175 0.11 3.51 -17.40
CA ASP A 175 0.78 2.25 -17.06
C ASP A 175 1.25 2.19 -15.60
N ASP A 176 1.76 3.29 -15.05
CA ASP A 176 2.19 3.37 -13.64
C ASP A 176 1.00 3.15 -12.68
N ALA A 177 -0.20 3.61 -13.06
CA ALA A 177 -1.42 3.37 -12.28
C ALA A 177 -1.86 1.89 -12.35
N ALA A 178 -1.70 1.26 -13.51
CA ALA A 178 -1.94 -0.17 -13.67
C ALA A 178 -0.98 -1.01 -12.83
N ASP A 179 0.30 -0.64 -12.81
CA ASP A 179 1.34 -1.29 -11.99
C ASP A 179 1.05 -1.09 -10.49
N ALA A 180 0.57 0.09 -10.09
CA ALA A 180 0.13 0.35 -8.71
C ALA A 180 -1.11 -0.48 -8.29
N LEU A 181 -2.10 -0.64 -9.17
CA LEU A 181 -3.23 -1.56 -8.93
C LEU A 181 -2.75 -3.01 -8.80
N ALA A 182 -1.81 -3.43 -9.64
CA ALA A 182 -1.20 -4.76 -9.57
C ALA A 182 -0.53 -5.01 -8.21
N ILE A 183 0.16 -4.01 -7.67
CA ILE A 183 0.77 -4.04 -6.33
C ILE A 183 -0.30 -4.18 -5.24
N ALA A 184 -1.41 -3.42 -5.33
CA ALA A 184 -2.50 -3.49 -4.37
C ALA A 184 -3.15 -4.88 -4.33
N ILE A 185 -3.39 -5.49 -5.50
CA ILE A 185 -3.93 -6.85 -5.61
C ILE A 185 -2.92 -7.88 -5.07
N THR A 186 -1.63 -7.71 -5.39
CA THR A 186 -0.57 -8.59 -4.88
C THR A 186 -0.53 -8.57 -3.35
N LEU A 187 -0.67 -7.40 -2.74
CA LEU A 187 -0.75 -7.26 -1.28
C LEU A 187 -1.96 -7.98 -0.70
N TRP A 188 -3.12 -7.88 -1.34
CA TRP A 188 -4.30 -8.64 -0.94
C TRP A 188 -4.04 -10.15 -0.98
N HIS A 189 -3.45 -10.67 -2.05
CA HIS A 189 -3.13 -12.09 -2.17
C HIS A 189 -2.08 -12.55 -1.15
N HIS A 190 -1.08 -11.72 -0.85
CA HIS A 190 -0.01 -12.03 0.09
C HIS A 190 -0.53 -12.31 1.51
N ARG A 191 -1.72 -11.81 1.88
CA ARG A 191 -2.35 -12.13 3.18
C ARG A 191 -2.65 -13.63 3.35
N PHE A 192 -2.81 -14.37 2.25
CA PHE A 192 -3.21 -15.78 2.23
C PHE A 192 -2.09 -16.72 1.76
N ALA A 193 -0.90 -16.18 1.51
CA ALA A 193 0.27 -16.93 1.01
C ALA A 193 1.13 -17.50 2.14
#